data_AF-A0A096M7R1-F1
#
_entry.id   AF-A0A096M7R1-F1
#
_cell.length_a   1.000
_cell.length_b   1.000
_cell.length_c   1.000
_cell.angle_alpha   90.00
_cell.angle_beta   90.00
_cell.angle_gamma   90.00
#
_symmetry.space_group_name_H-M   'P 1'
#
loop_
_entity.id
_entity.type
_entity.pdbx_description
1 polymer ?
#
loop_
_entity_poly.entity_id
_entity_poly.type
_entity_poly.pdbx_seq_one_letter_code
_entity_poly.pdbx_strand_id
1 'polypeptide(L)'
;QKQEAEFLQWDAMPVQLIQELQEHSAEELLHKMKNILGFINHRTCIREAVLLQHYLSAFWWAKDAKFSPTQISFTMAVLHILLENLREKQMSSVDNMVVFMKAMTAACHCAPSEEHGTSLLNNNEAKALIFYVTKSLIRKYKLYELLFMKSTEEHLTGMERTIQRFGCQDAHTSLEESISTYFYFK
;
A
#
# COMPACT_ATOMS: atom_id res chain seq x y z
N GLN A 1 19.92 -33.60 -2.97
CA GLN A 1 19.41 -32.28 -3.42
C GLN A 1 18.63 -31.72 -2.25
N LYS A 2 19.21 -30.73 -1.56
CA LYS A 2 18.73 -30.21 -0.28
C LYS A 2 17.94 -28.94 -0.61
N GLN A 3 16.62 -29.08 -0.74
CA GLN A 3 15.73 -27.93 -0.86
C GLN A 3 15.35 -27.58 0.57
N GLU A 4 16.16 -26.70 1.18
CA GLU A 4 15.77 -26.05 2.43
C GLU A 4 14.39 -25.45 2.23
N ALA A 5 13.49 -25.62 3.20
CA ALA A 5 12.18 -24.99 3.18
C ALA A 5 12.38 -23.47 3.29
N GLU A 6 12.72 -22.82 2.18
CA GLU A 6 12.92 -21.40 2.12
C GLU A 6 11.59 -20.71 2.37
N PHE A 7 11.54 -19.95 3.46
CA PHE A 7 10.43 -19.05 3.73
C PHE A 7 10.26 -18.07 2.57
N LEU A 8 9.08 -17.43 2.50
CA LEU A 8 8.83 -16.44 1.48
C LEU A 8 9.92 -15.36 1.49
N GLN A 9 10.62 -15.23 0.38
CA GLN A 9 11.63 -14.22 0.13
C GLN A 9 11.21 -13.34 -1.04
N TRP A 10 11.73 -12.10 -1.04
CA TRP A 10 11.58 -11.19 -2.16
C TRP A 10 12.96 -10.90 -2.72
N ASP A 11 13.20 -11.33 -3.96
CA ASP A 11 14.53 -11.29 -4.59
C ASP A 11 15.13 -9.88 -4.64
N ALA A 12 14.28 -8.84 -4.74
CA ALA A 12 14.74 -7.45 -4.76
C ALA A 12 15.17 -6.94 -3.37
N MET A 13 14.92 -7.70 -2.31
CA MET A 13 15.30 -7.35 -0.93
C MET A 13 15.84 -8.57 -0.17
N PRO A 14 17.04 -9.04 -0.54
CA PRO A 14 17.67 -10.17 0.13
C PRO A 14 18.14 -9.79 1.54
N VAL A 15 18.41 -10.80 2.37
CA VAL A 15 18.78 -10.63 3.78
C VAL A 15 20.04 -9.77 3.96
N GLN A 16 21.03 -9.89 3.06
CA GLN A 16 22.25 -9.10 3.11
C GLN A 16 21.95 -7.60 2.94
N LEU A 17 21.06 -7.26 2.00
CA LEU A 17 20.64 -5.87 1.79
C LEU A 17 19.89 -5.33 3.00
N ILE A 18 19.09 -6.15 3.68
CA ILE A 18 18.40 -5.75 4.91
C ILE A 18 19.38 -5.44 6.03
N GLN A 19 20.40 -6.28 6.22
CA GLN A 19 21.45 -6.03 7.21
C GLN A 19 22.13 -4.70 6.97
N GLU A 20 22.50 -4.41 5.71
CA GLU A 20 23.04 -3.10 5.35
C GLU A 20 22.04 -1.99 5.70
N LEU A 21 20.79 -2.09 5.24
CA LEU A 21 19.75 -1.08 5.45
C LEU A 21 19.46 -0.76 6.92
N GLN A 22 19.71 -1.69 7.84
CA GLN A 22 19.52 -1.45 9.27
C GLN A 22 20.50 -0.43 9.85
N GLU A 23 21.65 -0.23 9.23
CA GLU A 23 22.69 0.71 9.70
C GLU A 23 22.53 2.13 9.13
N HIS A 24 21.66 2.30 8.13
CA HIS A 24 21.53 3.54 7.38
C HIS A 24 20.56 4.55 8.03
N SER A 25 20.73 5.81 7.66
CA SER A 25 19.82 6.90 8.01
C SER A 25 18.46 6.78 7.30
N ALA A 26 17.47 7.55 7.75
CA ALA A 26 16.15 7.58 7.14
C ALA A 26 16.16 8.03 5.66
N GLU A 27 17.05 8.95 5.31
CA GLU A 27 17.19 9.46 3.94
C GLU A 27 17.80 8.42 3.00
N GLU A 28 18.81 7.69 3.46
CA GLU A 28 19.45 6.63 2.69
C GLU A 28 18.51 5.44 2.48
N LEU A 29 17.75 5.04 3.51
CA LEU A 29 16.73 4.01 3.38
C LEU A 29 15.66 4.43 2.35
N LEU A 30 15.17 5.67 2.41
CA LEU A 30 14.23 6.21 1.42
C LEU A 30 14.80 6.10 0.01
N HIS A 31 16.05 6.52 -0.19
CA HIS A 31 16.70 6.49 -1.50
C HIS A 31 16.86 5.05 -2.03
N LYS A 32 17.38 4.13 -1.21
CA LYS A 32 17.55 2.72 -1.60
C LYS A 32 16.19 2.06 -1.88
N MET A 33 15.20 2.26 -1.01
CA MET A 33 13.86 1.71 -1.17
C MET A 33 13.18 2.18 -2.46
N LYS A 34 13.31 3.48 -2.79
CA LYS A 34 12.82 4.05 -4.04
C LYS A 34 13.43 3.33 -5.25
N ASN A 35 14.73 3.07 -5.23
CA ASN A 35 15.44 2.45 -6.34
C ASN A 35 15.05 0.97 -6.50
N ILE A 36 14.95 0.23 -5.39
CA ILE A 36 14.51 -1.19 -5.38
C ILE A 36 13.12 -1.32 -6.00
N LEU A 37 12.20 -0.40 -5.66
CA LEU A 37 10.81 -0.43 -6.10
C LEU A 37 10.56 0.21 -7.47
N GLY A 38 11.56 0.91 -8.03
CA GLY A 38 11.40 1.67 -9.27
C GLY A 38 10.45 2.88 -9.16
N PHE A 39 10.21 3.40 -7.96
CA PHE A 39 9.25 4.49 -7.71
C PHE A 39 9.84 5.88 -7.99
N ILE A 40 10.20 6.10 -9.26
CA ILE A 40 10.87 7.33 -9.72
C ILE A 40 10.02 8.59 -9.58
N ASN A 41 8.69 8.46 -9.66
CA ASN A 41 7.71 9.54 -9.67
C ASN A 41 6.96 9.71 -8.34
N HIS A 42 7.41 9.12 -7.23
CA HIS A 42 6.71 9.21 -5.93
C HIS A 42 6.41 10.65 -5.44
N ARG A 43 7.05 11.69 -5.98
CA ARG A 43 6.74 13.10 -5.65
C ARG A 43 5.51 13.64 -6.39
N THR A 44 5.15 13.05 -7.52
CA THR A 44 4.06 13.49 -8.41
C THR A 44 2.98 12.41 -8.59
N CYS A 45 3.30 11.15 -8.32
CA CYS A 45 2.40 10.00 -8.38
C CYS A 45 2.01 9.55 -6.97
N ILE A 46 0.76 9.81 -6.57
CA ILE A 46 0.24 9.42 -5.26
C ILE A 46 0.29 7.91 -5.02
N ARG A 47 0.12 7.10 -6.07
CA ARG A 47 0.19 5.63 -5.98
C ARG A 47 1.59 5.18 -5.55
N GLU A 48 2.62 5.66 -6.22
CA GLU A 48 4.01 5.39 -5.86
C GLU A 48 4.35 5.93 -4.47
N ALA A 49 3.89 7.14 -4.13
CA ALA A 49 4.12 7.75 -2.82
C ALA A 49 3.58 6.88 -1.67
N VAL A 50 2.33 6.43 -1.81
CA VAL A 50 1.66 5.62 -0.80
C VAL A 50 2.33 4.24 -0.67
N LEU A 51 2.69 3.60 -1.79
CA LEU A 51 3.40 2.32 -1.75
C LEU A 51 4.77 2.48 -1.10
N LEU A 52 5.56 3.47 -1.50
CA LEU A 52 6.86 3.75 -0.91
C LEU A 52 6.76 3.93 0.61
N GLN A 53 5.77 4.69 1.07
CA GLN A 53 5.50 4.89 2.48
C GLN A 53 5.17 3.58 3.21
N HIS A 54 4.45 2.65 2.57
CA HIS A 54 4.17 1.33 3.18
C HIS A 54 5.42 0.51 3.40
N TYR A 55 6.28 0.40 2.38
CA TYR A 55 7.52 -0.36 2.50
C TYR A 55 8.44 0.23 3.56
N LEU A 56 8.59 1.56 3.60
CA LEU A 56 9.37 2.23 4.64
C LEU A 56 8.78 2.01 6.03
N SER A 57 7.46 2.18 6.19
CA SER A 57 6.80 2.01 7.49
C SER A 57 6.93 0.58 7.99
N ALA A 58 6.83 -0.42 7.10
CA ALA A 58 6.97 -1.82 7.48
C ALA A 58 8.40 -2.19 7.86
N PHE A 59 9.39 -1.67 7.12
CA PHE A 59 10.79 -1.86 7.46
C PHE A 59 11.12 -1.28 8.84
N TRP A 60 10.72 -0.03 9.10
CA TRP A 60 10.92 0.61 10.40
C TRP A 60 10.20 -0.12 11.52
N TRP A 61 8.93 -0.46 11.30
CA TRP A 61 8.16 -1.21 12.29
C TRP A 61 8.82 -2.55 12.63
N ALA A 62 9.27 -3.31 11.63
CA ALA A 62 9.90 -4.62 11.87
C ALA A 62 11.24 -4.47 12.62
N LYS A 63 12.03 -3.43 12.27
CA LYS A 63 13.25 -3.07 13.00
C LYS A 63 12.96 -2.70 14.46
N ASP A 64 11.94 -1.88 14.71
CA ASP A 64 11.54 -1.45 16.06
C ASP A 64 10.99 -2.63 16.88
N ALA A 65 10.27 -3.54 16.23
CA ALA A 65 9.80 -4.82 16.79
C ALA A 65 10.92 -5.83 17.04
N LYS A 66 12.18 -5.49 16.76
CA LYS A 66 13.38 -6.32 16.96
C LYS A 66 13.38 -7.62 16.18
N PHE A 67 12.76 -7.62 14.99
CA PHE A 67 12.81 -8.76 14.09
C PHE A 67 14.24 -8.96 13.58
N SER A 68 14.65 -10.22 13.45
CA SER A 68 15.92 -10.59 12.81
C SER A 68 15.92 -10.19 11.33
N PRO A 69 17.09 -10.05 10.68
CA PRO A 69 17.15 -9.74 9.25
C PRO A 69 16.31 -10.69 8.37
N THR A 70 16.28 -11.98 8.70
CA THR A 70 15.45 -12.99 8.01
C THR A 70 13.96 -12.73 8.22
N GLN A 71 13.54 -12.38 9.44
CA GLN A 71 12.15 -12.05 9.75
C GLN A 71 11.71 -10.73 9.08
N ILE A 72 12.61 -9.74 8.99
CA ILE A 72 12.37 -8.51 8.22
C ILE A 72 12.22 -8.84 6.73
N SER A 73 13.08 -9.68 6.16
CA SER A 73 12.98 -10.10 4.76
C SER A 73 11.65 -10.76 4.46
N PHE A 74 11.25 -11.71 5.31
CA PHE A 74 9.94 -12.34 5.22
C PHE A 74 8.80 -11.31 5.33
N THR A 75 8.88 -10.38 6.28
CA THR A 75 7.87 -9.32 6.46
C THR A 75 7.72 -8.46 5.20
N MET A 76 8.85 -8.08 4.59
CA MET A 76 8.87 -7.28 3.38
C MET A 76 8.33 -8.07 2.17
N ALA A 77 8.66 -9.35 2.07
CA ALA A 77 8.14 -10.23 1.03
C ALA A 77 6.61 -10.44 1.15
N VAL A 78 6.11 -10.66 2.37
CA VAL A 78 4.68 -10.74 2.63
C VAL A 78 4.00 -9.44 2.22
N LEU A 79 4.50 -8.30 2.68
CA LEU A 79 3.92 -7.00 2.32
C LEU A 79 3.92 -6.78 0.80
N HIS A 80 5.02 -7.12 0.13
CA HIS A 80 5.14 -7.01 -1.32
C HIS A 80 4.04 -7.78 -2.04
N ILE A 81 3.84 -9.06 -1.67
CA ILE A 81 2.77 -9.88 -2.25
C ILE A 81 1.39 -9.28 -2.00
N LEU A 82 1.11 -8.82 -0.78
CA LEU A 82 -0.21 -8.28 -0.46
C LEU A 82 -0.50 -6.99 -1.24
N LEU A 83 0.49 -6.12 -1.39
CA LEU A 83 0.37 -4.89 -2.17
C LEU A 83 0.25 -5.16 -3.67
N GLU A 84 1.01 -6.11 -4.22
CA GLU A 84 0.92 -6.50 -5.63
C GLU A 84 -0.41 -7.21 -5.96
N ASN A 85 -0.92 -8.06 -5.06
CA ASN A 85 -2.26 -8.64 -5.21
C ASN A 85 -3.34 -7.56 -5.30
N LEU A 86 -3.19 -6.49 -4.54
CA LEU A 86 -4.12 -5.37 -4.56
C LEU A 86 -3.95 -4.54 -5.85
N ARG A 87 -2.72 -4.16 -6.18
CA ARG A 87 -2.40 -3.29 -7.31
C ARG A 87 -2.62 -3.95 -8.67
N GLU A 88 -2.12 -5.15 -8.86
CA GLU A 88 -2.09 -5.79 -10.18
C GLU A 88 -3.28 -6.71 -10.41
N LYS A 89 -3.64 -7.49 -9.38
CA LYS A 89 -4.69 -8.51 -9.47
C LYS A 89 -6.07 -8.02 -9.03
N GLN A 90 -6.16 -6.80 -8.47
CA GLN A 90 -7.39 -6.25 -7.86
C GLN A 90 -8.08 -7.25 -6.93
N MET A 91 -7.28 -8.00 -6.17
CA MET A 91 -7.76 -9.08 -5.31
C MET A 91 -8.61 -8.50 -4.17
N SER A 92 -9.71 -9.18 -3.82
CA SER A 92 -10.56 -8.77 -2.70
C SER A 92 -9.79 -8.82 -1.37
N SER A 93 -10.23 -8.03 -0.39
CA SER A 93 -9.62 -8.06 0.95
C SER A 93 -9.62 -9.45 1.59
N VAL A 94 -10.66 -10.26 1.32
CA VAL A 94 -10.80 -11.59 1.90
C VAL A 94 -9.80 -12.55 1.27
N ASP A 95 -9.71 -12.57 -0.06
CA ASP A 95 -8.78 -13.45 -0.78
C ASP A 95 -7.32 -13.10 -0.48
N ASN A 96 -7.01 -11.81 -0.39
CA ASN A 96 -5.66 -11.36 -0.06
C ASN A 96 -5.28 -11.72 1.39
N MET A 97 -6.24 -11.71 2.31
CA MET A 97 -6.05 -12.22 3.66
C MET A 97 -5.80 -13.73 3.70
N VAL A 98 -6.40 -14.52 2.80
CA VAL A 98 -6.08 -15.96 2.69
C VAL A 98 -4.62 -16.15 2.28
N VAL A 99 -4.11 -15.35 1.35
CA VAL A 99 -2.68 -15.36 0.98
C VAL A 99 -1.79 -15.03 2.17
N PHE A 100 -2.14 -13.98 2.92
CA PHE A 100 -1.43 -13.61 4.15
C PHE A 100 -1.41 -14.76 5.17
N MET A 101 -2.56 -15.35 5.46
CA MET A 101 -2.69 -16.44 6.43
C MET A 101 -1.86 -17.67 6.03
N LYS A 102 -1.81 -18.00 4.74
CA LYS A 102 -0.95 -19.10 4.24
C LYS A 102 0.54 -18.82 4.50
N ALA A 103 1.00 -17.59 4.25
CA ALA A 103 2.37 -17.19 4.54
C ALA A 103 2.68 -17.25 6.04
N MET A 104 1.74 -16.79 6.89
CA MET A 104 1.89 -16.88 8.35
C MET A 104 1.96 -18.33 8.85
N THR A 105 1.11 -19.22 8.34
CA THR A 105 1.15 -20.65 8.68
C THR A 105 2.50 -21.26 8.34
N ALA A 106 3.07 -20.96 7.16
CA ALA A 106 4.39 -21.45 6.79
C ALA A 106 5.51 -20.88 7.69
N ALA A 107 5.43 -19.62 8.10
CA ALA A 107 6.41 -19.00 8.99
C ALA A 107 6.33 -19.51 10.44
N CYS A 108 5.14 -19.89 10.91
CA CYS A 108 4.92 -20.43 12.26
C CYS A 108 5.14 -21.95 12.34
N HIS A 109 5.06 -22.66 11.21
CA HIS A 109 5.21 -24.12 11.14
C HIS A 109 6.26 -24.50 10.09
N CYS A 110 7.44 -24.95 10.55
CA CYS A 110 8.30 -25.79 9.72
C CYS A 110 7.62 -27.17 9.57
N ALA A 111 7.64 -27.75 8.37
CA ALA A 111 7.10 -29.09 8.15
C ALA A 111 7.74 -30.09 9.15
N PRO A 112 6.98 -31.06 9.69
CA PRO A 112 7.44 -31.93 10.79
C PRO A 112 8.53 -32.95 10.39
N SER A 113 9.16 -32.80 9.23
CA SER A 113 10.12 -33.76 8.68
C SER A 113 11.59 -33.48 9.04
N GLU A 114 11.91 -32.36 9.70
CA GLU A 114 13.29 -32.06 10.07
C GLU A 114 13.40 -31.90 11.59
N GLU A 115 14.15 -32.80 12.21
CA GLU A 115 14.36 -32.97 13.66
C GLU A 115 14.80 -31.71 14.43
N HIS A 116 15.02 -30.56 13.76
CA HIS A 116 15.48 -29.31 14.36
C HIS A 116 14.83 -28.03 13.81
N GLY A 117 13.70 -28.11 13.08
CA GLY A 117 13.09 -26.95 12.43
C GLY A 117 12.46 -25.93 13.40
N THR A 118 13.23 -24.94 13.87
CA THR A 118 12.69 -23.79 14.60
C THR A 118 11.87 -22.90 13.66
N SER A 119 10.60 -22.65 14.00
CA SER A 119 9.72 -21.71 13.29
C SER A 119 10.39 -20.34 13.09
N LEU A 120 10.17 -19.71 11.92
CA LEU A 120 10.69 -18.36 11.65
C LEU A 120 10.15 -17.31 12.62
N LEU A 121 8.86 -17.43 12.98
CA LEU A 121 8.18 -16.54 13.91
C LEU A 121 7.68 -17.34 15.11
N ASN A 122 7.99 -16.86 16.31
CA ASN A 122 7.34 -17.33 17.53
C ASN A 122 5.92 -16.73 17.65
N ASN A 123 5.14 -17.24 18.63
CA ASN A 123 3.75 -16.81 18.83
C ASN A 123 3.58 -15.30 19.04
N ASN A 124 4.53 -14.60 19.68
CA ASN A 124 4.43 -13.17 19.93
C ASN A 124 4.78 -12.36 18.68
N GLU A 125 5.83 -12.76 17.95
CA GLU A 125 6.23 -12.14 16.68
C GLU A 125 5.13 -12.31 15.62
N ALA A 126 4.54 -13.51 15.53
CA ALA A 126 3.43 -13.78 14.64
C ALA A 126 2.21 -12.90 14.94
N LYS A 127 1.83 -12.78 16.22
CA LYS A 127 0.76 -11.87 16.66
C LYS A 127 1.07 -10.41 16.32
N ALA A 128 2.32 -9.98 16.51
CA ALA A 128 2.74 -8.62 16.20
C ALA A 128 2.61 -8.33 14.70
N LEU A 129 3.06 -9.23 13.84
CA LEU A 129 2.96 -9.08 12.38
C LEU A 129 1.51 -9.10 11.90
N ILE A 130 0.67 -10.02 12.40
CA ILE A 130 -0.76 -10.06 12.11
C ILE A 130 -1.42 -8.73 12.50
N PHE A 131 -1.12 -8.23 13.69
CA PHE A 131 -1.66 -6.96 14.15
C PHE A 131 -1.21 -5.80 13.26
N TYR A 132 0.07 -5.74 12.92
CA TYR A 132 0.62 -4.71 12.03
C TYR A 132 -0.07 -4.72 10.68
N VAL A 133 -0.08 -5.85 9.97
CA VAL A 133 -0.71 -5.97 8.63
C VAL A 133 -2.19 -5.64 8.68
N THR A 134 -2.90 -6.10 9.71
CA THR A 134 -4.32 -5.78 9.90
C THR A 134 -4.55 -4.27 10.00
N LYS A 135 -3.70 -3.57 10.76
CA LYS A 135 -3.83 -2.13 11.01
C LYS A 135 -3.37 -1.27 9.84
N SER A 136 -2.26 -1.65 9.20
CA SER A 136 -1.62 -0.87 8.15
C SER A 136 -2.35 -1.04 6.82
N LEU A 137 -2.74 -2.27 6.46
CA LEU A 137 -3.30 -2.60 5.15
C LEU A 137 -4.80 -2.90 5.22
N ILE A 138 -5.20 -3.92 6.01
CA ILE A 138 -6.54 -4.52 5.90
C ILE A 138 -7.66 -3.56 6.33
N ARG A 139 -7.46 -2.80 7.40
CA ARG A 139 -8.45 -1.80 7.82
C ARG A 139 -8.66 -0.68 6.80
N LYS A 140 -7.68 -0.45 5.94
CA LYS A 140 -7.68 0.60 4.92
C LYS A 140 -7.86 0.01 3.51
N TYR A 141 -8.23 -1.27 3.41
CA TYR A 141 -8.22 -2.00 2.13
C TYR A 141 -9.10 -1.31 1.09
N LYS A 142 -10.28 -0.81 1.47
CA LYS A 142 -11.18 -0.12 0.53
C LYS A 142 -10.58 1.17 -0.03
N LEU A 143 -9.82 1.90 0.78
CA LEU A 143 -9.11 3.10 0.32
C LEU A 143 -8.04 2.73 -0.71
N TYR A 144 -7.28 1.66 -0.45
CA TYR A 144 -6.29 1.18 -1.40
C TYR A 144 -6.93 0.66 -2.68
N GLU A 145 -8.03 -0.11 -2.61
CA GLU A 145 -8.78 -0.54 -3.80
C GLU A 145 -9.14 0.66 -4.69
N LEU A 146 -9.65 1.75 -4.11
CA LEU A 146 -9.98 2.96 -4.87
C LEU A 146 -8.73 3.64 -5.46
N LEU A 147 -7.65 3.72 -4.68
CA LEU A 147 -6.40 4.34 -5.10
C LEU A 147 -5.76 3.60 -6.28
N PHE A 148 -5.80 2.27 -6.27
CA PHE A 148 -5.19 1.40 -7.25
C PHE A 148 -6.18 0.86 -8.29
N MET A 149 -7.43 1.33 -8.27
CA MET A 149 -8.42 0.97 -9.28
C MET A 149 -7.87 1.33 -10.65
N LYS A 150 -7.77 0.34 -11.54
CA LYS A 150 -7.45 0.61 -12.94
C LYS A 150 -8.63 1.41 -13.48
N SER A 151 -8.41 2.67 -13.84
CA SER A 151 -9.45 3.44 -14.52
C SER A 151 -9.79 2.66 -15.79
N THR A 152 -11.05 2.30 -15.97
CA THR A 152 -11.53 1.86 -17.27
C THR A 152 -11.56 3.09 -18.18
N GLU A 153 -10.38 3.59 -18.57
CA GLU A 153 -10.25 4.64 -19.58
C GLU A 153 -10.72 4.16 -20.96
N GLU A 154 -11.02 2.87 -21.13
CA GLU A 154 -11.56 2.31 -22.37
C GLU A 154 -13.08 2.46 -22.54
N HIS A 155 -13.81 3.17 -21.66
CA HIS A 155 -15.27 3.38 -21.81
C HIS A 155 -15.76 4.83 -21.67
N LEU A 156 -14.88 5.82 -21.68
CA LEU A 156 -15.27 7.24 -21.70
C LEU A 156 -14.96 7.95 -23.03
N THR A 157 -14.70 7.20 -24.10
CA THR A 157 -14.51 7.75 -25.47
C THR A 157 -15.83 7.85 -26.25
N GLY A 158 -16.96 8.07 -25.58
CA GLY A 158 -18.28 8.02 -26.24
C GLY A 158 -19.40 8.87 -25.66
N MET A 159 -19.14 9.71 -24.65
CA MET A 159 -20.10 10.73 -24.24
C MET A 159 -19.50 12.12 -24.43
N GLU A 160 -19.54 12.58 -25.67
CA GLU A 160 -19.50 14.00 -25.98
C GLU A 160 -20.69 14.65 -25.25
N ARG A 161 -20.45 15.22 -24.06
CA ARG A 161 -21.46 16.03 -23.39
C ARG A 161 -21.51 17.36 -24.14
N THR A 162 -22.44 17.48 -25.07
CA THR A 162 -22.79 18.77 -25.67
C THR A 162 -23.39 19.63 -24.56
N ILE A 163 -22.57 20.48 -23.93
CA ILE A 163 -23.06 21.52 -23.02
C ILE A 163 -23.76 22.54 -23.89
N GLN A 164 -25.09 22.44 -24.00
CA GLN A 164 -25.88 23.50 -24.61
C GLN A 164 -25.87 24.72 -23.69
N ARG A 165 -25.13 25.74 -24.11
CA ARG A 165 -25.23 27.08 -23.54
C ARG A 165 -26.57 27.66 -23.99
N PHE A 166 -27.56 27.71 -23.10
CA PHE A 166 -28.73 28.56 -23.32
C PHE A 166 -28.25 30.01 -23.32
N GLY A 167 -28.16 30.60 -24.50
CA GLY A 167 -28.01 32.05 -24.64
C GLY A 167 -29.30 32.70 -24.15
N CYS A 168 -29.21 33.49 -23.09
CA CYS A 168 -30.27 34.42 -22.72
C CYS A 168 -30.42 35.40 -23.90
N GLN A 169 -31.49 35.28 -24.67
CA GLN A 169 -31.89 36.35 -25.57
C GLN A 169 -32.56 37.42 -24.70
N ASP A 170 -31.77 38.46 -24.44
CA ASP A 170 -32.18 39.82 -24.12
C ASP A 170 -33.56 39.99 -23.48
N ALA A 171 -33.57 39.98 -22.15
CA ALA A 171 -34.48 40.83 -21.40
C ALA A 171 -33.63 41.72 -20.50
N HIS A 172 -33.44 42.94 -20.98
CA HIS A 172 -32.89 44.09 -20.29
C HIS A 172 -33.28 44.14 -18.81
N THR A 173 -32.30 44.24 -17.91
CA THR A 173 -32.16 45.32 -16.90
C THR A 173 -31.03 44.96 -15.92
N SER A 174 -30.21 45.97 -15.62
CA SER A 174 -29.11 45.91 -14.65
C SER A 174 -29.63 45.46 -13.27
N LEU A 175 -28.97 44.49 -12.66
CA LEU A 175 -29.22 44.00 -11.30
C LEU A 175 -28.51 44.88 -10.24
N GLU A 176 -28.37 46.19 -10.47
CA GLU A 176 -27.78 47.12 -9.48
C GLU A 176 -28.82 48.04 -8.80
N GLU A 177 -30.08 48.07 -9.25
CA GLU A 177 -31.07 49.00 -8.67
C GLU A 177 -32.03 48.41 -7.62
N SER A 178 -31.96 47.12 -7.27
CA SER A 178 -32.98 46.50 -6.40
C SER A 178 -32.61 46.29 -4.92
N ILE A 179 -31.41 46.67 -4.46
CA ILE A 179 -30.99 46.48 -3.05
C ILE A 179 -31.18 47.74 -2.18
N SER A 180 -31.54 48.89 -2.75
CA SER A 180 -31.63 50.16 -1.98
C SER A 180 -32.99 50.50 -1.36
N THR A 181 -33.94 49.57 -1.23
CA THR A 181 -35.28 49.91 -0.69
C THR A 181 -35.70 49.12 0.55
N TYR A 182 -34.82 48.32 1.18
CA TYR A 182 -35.17 47.54 2.38
C TYR A 182 -34.51 47.97 3.69
N PHE A 183 -33.91 49.15 3.73
CA PHE A 183 -33.52 49.77 4.99
C PHE A 183 -34.08 51.19 5.06
N TYR A 184 -35.34 51.36 5.49
CA TYR A 184 -35.76 52.51 6.30
C TYR A 184 -37.17 52.29 6.88
N PHE A 185 -37.25 52.52 8.21
CA PHE A 185 -38.40 52.57 9.14
C PHE A 185 -39.05 51.21 9.50
N LYS A 186 -39.04 50.79 10.77
CA LYS A 186 -39.22 51.55 12.02
C LYS A 186 -38.48 50.91 13.20
#